data_AF-A0A4Y1ZGF2-F1
#
_entry.id   AF-A0A4Y1ZGF2-F1
#
_cell.length_a   1.000
_cell.length_b   1.000
_cell.length_c   1.000
_cell.angle_alpha   90.00
_cell.angle_beta   90.00
_cell.angle_gamma   90.00
#
_symmetry.space_group_name_H-M   'P 1'
#
loop_
_entity.id
_entity.type
_entity.pdbx_description
1 polymer ?
#
loop_
_entity_poly.entity_id
_entity_poly.type
_entity_poly.pdbx_seq_one_letter_code
_entity_poly.pdbx_strand_id
1 'polypeptide(L)'
;MFDRGTKQGKWPSGDAYELDGKTIGIIGFGSIGQKVARYAGAFNMRVIAYGNYQDHDAAARLKASFVDLNQLLREADYVVISTALSASNYHLIDQQALARMKQTAFLVNISRGALIDEPVLIDALRRKQIAGGRLMCLKRTAGIIARAG
;
A
#
# COMPACT_ATOMS: atom_id res chain seq x y z
N MET A 1 -19.73 1.17 -2.16
CA MET A 1 -20.52 0.42 -3.16
C MET A 1 -21.48 -0.56 -2.48
N PHE A 2 -20.98 -1.47 -1.64
CA PHE A 2 -21.82 -2.38 -0.84
C PHE A 2 -22.78 -1.65 0.11
N ASP A 3 -22.30 -0.68 0.91
CA ASP A 3 -23.14 0.13 1.82
C ASP A 3 -24.33 0.83 1.10
N ARG A 4 -24.07 1.41 -0.07
CA ARG A 4 -25.13 2.05 -0.87
C ARG A 4 -26.11 1.00 -1.43
N GLY A 5 -25.62 -0.17 -1.83
CA GLY A 5 -26.45 -1.25 -2.36
C GLY A 5 -27.35 -1.88 -1.29
N THR A 6 -26.81 -2.15 -0.10
CA THR A 6 -27.59 -2.70 1.02
C THR A 6 -28.67 -1.73 1.49
N LYS A 7 -28.36 -0.43 1.56
CA LYS A 7 -29.36 0.63 1.81
C LYS A 7 -30.45 0.73 0.74
N GLN A 8 -30.23 0.17 -0.45
CA GLN A 8 -31.21 0.09 -1.55
C GLN A 8 -31.91 -1.28 -1.62
N GLY A 9 -31.80 -2.11 -0.57
CA GLY A 9 -32.38 -3.45 -0.54
C GLY A 9 -31.68 -4.46 -1.45
N LYS A 10 -30.50 -4.12 -1.98
CA LYS A 10 -29.69 -5.03 -2.82
C LYS A 10 -28.69 -5.77 -1.94
N TRP A 11 -28.39 -7.01 -2.32
CA TRP A 11 -27.29 -7.80 -1.76
C TRP A 11 -26.18 -7.92 -2.81
N PRO A 12 -25.43 -6.83 -3.09
CA PRO A 12 -24.36 -6.90 -4.06
C PRO A 12 -23.30 -7.90 -3.57
N SER A 13 -22.97 -8.88 -4.42
CA SER A 13 -21.77 -9.70 -4.31
C SER A 13 -20.64 -9.05 -5.11
N GLY A 14 -19.40 -9.31 -4.73
CA GLY A 14 -18.23 -8.87 -5.49
C GLY A 14 -16.99 -9.64 -5.08
N ASP A 15 -15.93 -9.51 -5.85
CA ASP A 15 -14.68 -10.21 -5.61
C ASP A 15 -14.10 -9.82 -4.26
N ALA A 16 -13.91 -10.81 -3.39
CA ALA A 16 -13.24 -10.65 -2.12
C ALA A 16 -11.73 -10.80 -2.33
N TYR A 17 -10.96 -9.83 -1.86
CA TYR A 17 -9.50 -9.94 -1.81
C TYR A 17 -9.10 -10.49 -0.45
N GLU A 18 -8.52 -11.69 -0.44
CA GLU A 18 -8.08 -12.36 0.78
C GLU A 18 -6.73 -11.82 1.26
N LEU A 19 -6.59 -11.69 2.58
CA LEU A 19 -5.34 -11.26 3.23
C LEU A 19 -4.45 -12.44 3.64
N ASP A 20 -5.04 -13.59 3.94
CA ASP A 20 -4.31 -14.77 4.41
C ASP A 20 -3.20 -15.19 3.42
N GLY A 21 -2.00 -15.43 3.95
CA GLY A 21 -0.83 -15.82 3.16
C GLY A 21 -0.28 -14.76 2.20
N LYS A 22 -0.89 -13.56 2.12
CA LYS A 22 -0.39 -12.47 1.28
C LYS A 22 0.81 -11.76 1.90
N THR A 23 1.54 -11.01 1.09
CA THR A 23 2.66 -10.18 1.54
C THR A 23 2.22 -8.72 1.69
N ILE A 24 2.48 -8.12 2.86
CA ILE A 24 2.43 -6.67 3.07
C ILE A 24 3.84 -6.08 3.08
N GLY A 25 4.06 -5.07 2.25
CA GLY A 25 5.27 -4.25 2.22
C GLY A 25 5.02 -2.91 2.93
N ILE A 26 5.84 -2.59 3.94
CA ILE A 26 5.70 -1.36 4.72
C ILE A 26 6.89 -0.43 4.45
N ILE A 27 6.62 0.72 3.84
CA ILE A 27 7.60 1.79 3.62
C ILE A 27 7.52 2.77 4.80
N GLY A 28 8.51 2.70 5.69
CA GLY A 28 8.58 3.46 6.94
C GLY A 28 8.14 2.64 8.15
N PHE A 29 9.10 1.97 8.79
CA PHE A 29 8.88 1.08 9.94
C PHE A 29 8.94 1.79 11.32
N GLY A 30 8.35 2.99 11.39
CA GLY A 30 8.14 3.71 12.66
C GLY A 30 6.90 3.24 13.41
N SER A 31 6.42 4.01 14.40
CA SER A 31 5.29 3.62 15.26
C SER A 31 4.00 3.27 14.49
N ILE A 32 3.75 3.90 13.34
CA ILE A 32 2.59 3.56 12.48
C ILE A 32 2.85 2.26 11.73
N GLY A 33 4.01 2.12 11.07
CA GLY A 33 4.39 0.91 10.35
C GLY A 33 4.41 -0.33 11.25
N GLN A 34 4.90 -0.21 12.47
CA GLN A 34 4.90 -1.29 13.46
C GLN A 34 3.48 -1.72 13.87
N LYS A 35 2.54 -0.77 14.00
CA LYS A 35 1.12 -1.10 14.25
C LYS A 35 0.49 -1.83 13.06
N VAL A 36 0.79 -1.39 11.83
CA VAL A 36 0.34 -2.05 10.61
C VAL A 36 0.89 -3.48 10.54
N ALA A 37 2.19 -3.67 10.79
CA ALA A 37 2.83 -4.99 10.84
C ALA A 37 2.16 -5.91 11.87
N ARG A 38 1.85 -5.40 13.06
CA ARG A 38 1.13 -6.16 14.10
C ARG A 38 -0.23 -6.67 13.62
N TYR A 39 -1.01 -5.81 12.96
CA TYR A 39 -2.32 -6.21 12.44
C TYR A 39 -2.19 -7.19 11.27
N ALA A 40 -1.24 -6.96 10.37
CA ALA A 40 -0.97 -7.86 9.26
C ALA A 40 -0.57 -9.27 9.73
N GLY A 41 0.25 -9.36 10.78
CA GLY A 41 0.58 -10.64 11.40
C GLY A 41 -0.63 -11.39 11.97
N ALA A 42 -1.63 -10.67 12.49
CA ALA A 42 -2.89 -11.27 12.96
C ALA A 42 -3.74 -11.83 11.80
N PHE A 43 -3.54 -11.33 10.57
CA PHE A 43 -4.14 -11.87 9.35
C PHE A 43 -3.23 -12.89 8.64
N ASN A 44 -2.19 -13.41 9.32
CA ASN A 44 -1.24 -14.38 8.76
C ASN A 44 -0.58 -13.90 7.44
N MET A 45 -0.36 -12.59 7.33
CA MET A 45 0.39 -12.01 6.22
C MET A 45 1.89 -12.11 6.49
N ARG A 46 2.67 -12.27 5.41
CA ARG A 46 4.12 -12.05 5.46
C ARG A 46 4.42 -10.56 5.49
N VAL A 47 5.19 -10.10 6.47
CA VAL A 47 5.54 -8.68 6.63
C VAL A 47 6.96 -8.42 6.16
N ILE A 48 7.10 -7.56 5.15
CA ILE A 48 8.40 -7.00 4.72
C ILE A 48 8.40 -5.49 4.88
N ALA A 49 9.55 -4.90 5.19
CA ALA A 49 9.68 -3.49 5.50
C ALA A 49 10.87 -2.84 4.80
N TYR A 50 10.73 -1.57 4.47
CA TYR A 50 11.78 -0.72 3.92
C TYR A 50 11.81 0.62 4.65
N GLY A 51 13.00 1.16 4.90
CA GLY A 51 13.17 2.49 5.48
C GLY A 51 14.56 2.71 6.06
N ASN A 52 14.92 3.97 6.25
CA ASN A 52 16.23 4.37 6.78
C ASN A 52 16.40 3.99 8.25
N TYR A 53 15.31 4.05 9.03
CA TYR A 53 15.31 3.63 10.42
C TYR A 53 14.85 2.17 10.51
N GLN A 54 15.77 1.29 10.89
CA GLN A 54 15.54 -0.15 11.00
C GLN A 54 15.54 -0.57 12.47
N ASP A 55 14.36 -0.58 13.08
CA ASP A 55 14.15 -1.10 14.44
C ASP A 55 14.12 -2.64 14.40
N HIS A 56 15.30 -3.27 14.47
CA HIS A 56 15.45 -4.71 14.35
C HIS A 56 14.79 -5.48 15.51
N ASP A 57 14.76 -4.92 16.72
CA ASP A 57 14.09 -5.52 17.87
C ASP A 57 12.58 -5.59 17.66
N ALA A 58 11.99 -4.47 17.20
CA ALA A 58 10.57 -4.46 16.84
C ALA A 58 10.28 -5.39 15.65
N ALA A 59 11.18 -5.45 14.66
CA ALA A 59 11.03 -6.32 13.50
C ALA A 59 11.03 -7.80 13.90
N ALA A 60 11.95 -8.22 14.77
CA ALA A 60 11.99 -9.59 15.30
C ALA A 60 10.70 -9.95 16.04
N ARG A 61 10.23 -9.07 16.94
CA ARG A 61 8.98 -9.26 17.70
C ARG A 61 7.76 -9.35 16.78
N LEU A 62 7.74 -8.59 15.69
CA LEU A 62 6.63 -8.52 14.74
C LEU A 62 6.79 -9.49 13.55
N LYS A 63 7.85 -10.32 13.54
CA LYS A 63 8.20 -11.21 12.43
C LYS A 63 8.27 -10.47 11.08
N ALA A 64 8.76 -9.23 11.09
CA ALA A 64 8.98 -8.43 9.90
C ALA A 64 10.42 -8.59 9.39
N SER A 65 10.60 -8.61 8.08
CA SER A 65 11.93 -8.65 7.44
C SER A 65 12.24 -7.34 6.73
N PHE A 66 13.40 -6.74 7.00
CA PHE A 66 13.86 -5.60 6.22
C PHE A 66 14.40 -6.06 4.86
N VAL A 67 13.97 -5.40 3.80
CA VAL A 67 14.36 -5.66 2.41
C VAL A 67 14.61 -4.34 1.69
N ASP A 68 15.25 -4.38 0.52
CA ASP A 68 15.35 -3.20 -0.32
C ASP A 68 14.01 -2.82 -0.97
N LEU A 69 13.90 -1.58 -1.45
CA LEU A 69 12.66 -1.06 -2.03
C LEU A 69 12.20 -1.87 -3.26
N ASN A 70 13.13 -2.36 -4.09
CA ASN A 70 12.79 -3.10 -5.31
C ASN A 70 12.24 -4.47 -4.98
N GLN A 71 12.85 -5.15 -4.00
CA GLN A 71 12.32 -6.39 -3.47
C GLN A 71 10.92 -6.18 -2.87
N LEU A 72 10.74 -5.14 -2.06
CA LEU A 72 9.45 -4.81 -1.46
C LEU A 72 8.36 -4.64 -2.52
N LEU A 73 8.61 -3.80 -3.53
CA LEU A 73 7.63 -3.50 -4.58
C LEU A 73 7.26 -4.74 -5.40
N ARG A 74 8.23 -5.62 -5.72
CA ARG A 74 7.98 -6.85 -6.49
C ARG A 74 7.20 -7.90 -5.71
N GLU A 75 7.48 -8.02 -4.41
CA GLU A 75 6.94 -9.12 -3.60
C GLU A 75 5.61 -8.78 -2.90
N ALA A 76 5.36 -7.51 -2.60
CA ALA A 76 4.18 -7.10 -1.85
C ALA A 76 2.88 -7.18 -2.68
N ASP A 77 1.85 -7.75 -2.07
CA ASP A 77 0.46 -7.66 -2.54
C ASP A 77 -0.21 -6.37 -2.03
N TYR A 78 0.25 -5.87 -0.89
CA TYR A 78 -0.20 -4.61 -0.29
C TYR A 78 1.02 -3.77 0.08
N VAL A 79 1.16 -2.57 -0.48
CA VAL A 79 2.23 -1.63 -0.12
C VAL A 79 1.63 -0.50 0.72
N VAL A 80 2.15 -0.30 1.93
CA VAL A 80 1.72 0.76 2.84
C VAL A 80 2.85 1.76 3.05
N ILE A 81 2.58 3.04 2.78
CA ILE A 81 3.53 4.14 3.00
C ILE A 81 3.18 4.86 4.30
N SER A 82 4.07 4.76 5.29
CA SER A 82 3.97 5.37 6.62
C SER A 82 5.26 6.11 7.03
N THR A 83 5.95 6.72 6.06
CA THR A 83 7.19 7.49 6.28
C THR A 83 6.96 9.01 6.18
N ALA A 84 7.76 9.78 6.92
CA ALA A 84 7.80 11.23 6.73
C ALA A 84 8.39 11.59 5.35
N LEU A 85 7.90 12.69 4.77
CA LEU A 85 8.46 13.26 3.54
C LEU A 85 9.79 13.96 3.85
N SER A 86 10.75 13.77 2.97
CA SER A 86 12.07 14.38 2.96
C SER A 86 12.50 14.62 1.51
N ALA A 87 13.59 15.35 1.30
CA ALA A 87 14.10 15.58 -0.05
C ALA A 87 14.48 14.27 -0.78
N SER A 88 14.97 13.26 -0.04
CA SER A 88 15.45 12.00 -0.62
C SER A 88 14.36 10.99 -0.96
N ASN A 89 13.12 11.20 -0.50
CA ASN A 89 11.98 10.32 -0.79
C ASN A 89 10.81 11.05 -1.47
N TYR A 90 11.07 12.27 -1.95
CA TYR A 90 10.14 12.94 -2.86
C TYR A 90 9.95 12.08 -4.12
N HIS A 91 8.70 11.83 -4.50
CA HIS A 91 8.35 10.93 -5.61
C HIS A 91 8.98 9.54 -5.50
N LEU A 92 9.13 9.01 -4.28
CA LEU A 92 9.61 7.65 -4.03
C LEU A 92 8.82 6.59 -4.83
N ILE A 93 7.52 6.82 -5.00
CA ILE A 93 6.68 6.01 -5.89
C ILE A 93 6.48 6.78 -7.20
N ASP A 94 7.42 6.58 -8.11
CA ASP A 94 7.41 7.08 -9.48
C ASP A 94 6.93 6.00 -10.48
N GLN A 95 7.13 6.26 -11.77
CA GLN A 95 6.73 5.34 -12.84
C GLN A 95 7.46 4.00 -12.77
N GLN A 96 8.75 4.02 -12.41
CA GLN A 96 9.55 2.81 -12.33
C GLN A 96 9.17 1.99 -11.11
N ALA A 97 8.89 2.65 -9.98
CA ALA A 97 8.40 2.00 -8.77
C ALA A 97 7.04 1.33 -9.02
N LEU A 98 6.10 2.03 -9.66
CA LEU A 98 4.80 1.47 -10.02
C LEU A 98 4.93 0.29 -11.00
N ALA A 99 5.82 0.37 -11.98
CA ALA A 99 6.06 -0.72 -12.92
C ALA A 99 6.69 -1.98 -12.26
N ARG A 100 7.32 -1.84 -11.09
CA ARG A 100 7.87 -2.97 -10.32
C ARG A 100 6.82 -3.65 -9.44
N MET A 101 5.68 -3.00 -9.20
CA MET A 101 4.61 -3.57 -8.39
C MET A 101 3.89 -4.69 -9.16
N LYS A 102 3.33 -5.64 -8.41
CA LYS A 102 2.42 -6.62 -9.02
C LYS A 102 1.23 -5.89 -9.62
N GLN A 103 0.73 -6.39 -10.75
CA GLN A 103 -0.51 -5.87 -11.33
C GLN A 103 -1.71 -6.03 -10.40
N THR A 104 -1.66 -6.96 -9.45
CA THR A 104 -2.69 -7.16 -8.43
C THR A 104 -2.43 -6.38 -7.13
N ALA A 105 -1.33 -5.63 -7.04
CA ALA A 105 -0.94 -4.98 -5.80
C ALA A 105 -1.84 -3.78 -5.47
N PHE A 106 -2.03 -3.57 -4.17
CA PHE A 106 -2.68 -2.39 -3.62
C PHE A 106 -1.67 -1.41 -3.04
N LEU A 107 -1.72 -0.15 -3.45
CA LEU A 107 -0.90 0.92 -2.86
C LEU A 107 -1.73 1.75 -1.86
N VAL A 108 -1.29 1.84 -0.61
CA VAL A 108 -1.93 2.64 0.45
C VAL A 108 -0.96 3.68 0.97
N ASN A 109 -1.27 4.96 0.82
CA ASN A 109 -0.47 6.04 1.38
C ASN A 109 -1.18 6.70 2.56
N ILE A 110 -0.61 6.56 3.75
CA ILE A 110 -1.08 7.16 5.02
C ILE A 110 -0.20 8.37 5.41
N SER A 111 0.67 8.80 4.50
CA SER A 111 1.70 9.83 4.70
C SER A 111 1.39 11.06 3.86
N ARG A 112 2.41 11.81 3.41
CA ARG A 112 2.24 12.95 2.51
C ARG A 112 2.05 12.48 1.05
N GLY A 113 1.22 13.20 0.29
CA GLY A 113 0.96 12.91 -1.13
C GLY A 113 2.22 12.93 -2.00
N ALA A 114 3.13 13.89 -1.74
CA ALA A 114 4.38 14.08 -2.48
C ALA A 114 5.41 12.92 -2.39
N LEU A 115 5.11 11.85 -1.65
CA LEU A 115 5.85 10.59 -1.74
C LEU A 115 5.51 9.80 -3.01
N ILE A 116 4.41 10.15 -3.67
CA ILE A 116 3.91 9.53 -4.90
C ILE A 116 3.85 10.60 -5.98
N ASP A 117 4.33 10.26 -7.17
CA ASP A 117 4.09 11.05 -8.37
C ASP A 117 2.61 10.87 -8.81
N GLU A 118 1.76 11.82 -8.44
CA GLU A 118 0.30 11.75 -8.63
C GLU A 118 -0.13 11.57 -10.11
N PRO A 119 0.38 12.37 -11.08
CA PRO A 119 0.10 12.14 -12.50
C PRO A 119 0.42 10.73 -12.96
N VAL A 120 1.56 10.20 -12.54
CA VAL A 120 1.99 8.85 -12.92
C VAL A 120 1.10 7.79 -12.28
N LEU A 121 0.71 7.95 -11.00
CA LEU A 121 -0.22 7.04 -10.34
C LEU A 121 -1.57 7.01 -11.08
N ILE A 122 -2.10 8.16 -11.48
CA ILE A 122 -3.37 8.25 -12.22
C ILE A 122 -3.27 7.48 -13.54
N ASP A 123 -2.17 7.64 -14.28
CA ASP A 123 -1.97 6.94 -15.54
C ASP A 123 -1.77 5.44 -15.36
N ALA A 124 -1.03 5.01 -14.32
CA ALA A 124 -0.86 3.60 -13.98
C ALA A 124 -2.21 2.93 -13.65
N LEU A 125 -3.07 3.62 -12.91
CA LEU A 125 -4.42 3.14 -12.57
C LEU A 125 -5.32 3.07 -13.82
N ARG A 126 -5.26 4.07 -14.71
CA ARG A 126 -6.01 4.06 -15.98
C ARG A 126 -5.58 2.90 -16.88
N ARG A 127 -4.27 2.58 -16.90
CA ARG A 127 -3.67 1.50 -17.68
C ARG A 127 -3.80 0.12 -17.03
N LYS A 128 -4.47 0.00 -15.87
CA LYS A 128 -4.59 -1.23 -15.07
C LYS A 128 -3.22 -1.86 -14.73
N GLN A 129 -2.18 -1.03 -14.57
CA GLN A 129 -0.85 -1.50 -14.18
C GLN A 129 -0.80 -1.98 -12.73
N ILE A 130 -1.75 -1.54 -11.89
CA ILE A 130 -2.00 -2.02 -10.53
C ILE A 130 -3.52 -2.16 -10.30
N ALA A 131 -3.96 -3.14 -9.51
CA ALA A 131 -5.37 -3.49 -9.34
C ALA A 131 -6.18 -2.42 -8.60
N GLY A 132 -5.50 -1.67 -7.75
CA GLY A 132 -6.05 -0.49 -7.10
C GLY A 132 -5.01 0.31 -6.33
N GLY A 133 -5.15 1.62 -6.34
CA GLY A 133 -4.44 2.52 -5.43
C GLY A 133 -5.47 3.13 -4.48
N ARG A 134 -5.20 3.11 -3.17
CA ARG A 134 -5.97 3.84 -2.17
C ARG A 134 -5.10 4.94 -1.58
N LEU A 135 -5.18 6.12 -2.18
CA LEU A 135 -4.51 7.32 -1.68
C LEU A 135 -5.35 7.94 -0.55
N MET A 136 -4.86 7.91 0.70
CA MET A 136 -5.58 8.49 1.85
C MET A 136 -5.29 9.98 2.05
N CYS A 137 -4.39 10.59 1.26
CA CYS A 137 -4.09 12.02 1.35
C CYS A 137 -4.26 12.69 -0.02
N LEU A 138 -5.40 13.35 -0.23
CA LEU A 138 -5.60 14.29 -1.34
C LEU A 138 -5.83 15.69 -0.76
N LYS A 139 -4.94 16.64 -1.05
CA LYS A 139 -5.32 18.05 -1.03
C LYS A 139 -6.09 18.28 -2.32
N ARG A 140 -7.43 18.37 -2.21
CA ARG A 140 -8.42 18.53 -3.29
C ARG A 140 -8.67 17.31 -4.16
N THR A 141 -9.94 16.86 -4.10
CA THR A 141 -10.67 15.86 -4.92
C THR A 141 -10.96 14.54 -4.18
N ALA A 142 -12.07 13.91 -4.52
CA ALA A 142 -12.57 12.72 -3.85
C ALA A 142 -11.54 11.57 -3.86
N GLY A 143 -11.50 10.78 -2.79
CA GLY A 143 -10.67 9.57 -2.70
C GLY A 143 -10.82 8.72 -3.96
N ILE A 144 -9.74 8.63 -4.74
CA ILE A 144 -9.70 7.79 -5.94
C ILE A 144 -9.59 6.35 -5.46
N ILE A 145 -10.72 5.64 -5.54
CA ILE A 145 -10.75 4.18 -5.65
C ILE A 145 -10.76 3.92 -7.15
N ALA A 146 -9.59 3.79 -7.78
CA ALA A 146 -9.56 3.33 -9.15
C ALA A 146 -9.68 1.81 -9.13
N ARG A 147 -10.80 1.33 -9.64
CA ARG A 147 -11.12 -0.07 -9.84
C ARG A 147 -10.71 -0.39 -11.27
N ALA A 148 -9.72 -1.26 -11.46
CA ALA A 148 -9.58 -1.95 -12.73
C ALA A 148 -10.83 -2.84 -12.87
N GLY A 149 -11.77 -2.42 -13.72
CA GLY A 149 -13.04 -3.12 -13.95
C GLY A 149 -12.86 -4.53 -14.47
#